data_AF-A0A839YC94-F1
#
_entry.id   AF-A0A839YC94-F1
#
_cell.length_a   1.000
_cell.length_b   1.000
_cell.length_c   1.000
_cell.angle_alpha   90.00
_cell.angle_beta   90.00
_cell.angle_gamma   90.00
#
_symmetry.space_group_name_H-M   'P 1'
#
loop_
_entity.id
_entity.type
_entity.pdbx_description
1 polymer ?
#
loop_
_entity_poly.entity_id
_entity_poly.type
_entity_poly.pdbx_seq_one_letter_code
_entity_poly.pdbx_strand_id
1 'polypeptide(L)'
;MRGQRMGVLASNIANASTPNFKARDIDFKAALGAVEQQGAGGVADALKYRVPTQPSMDGNTVELATEQTAFAENAVQYQTTLSFLNGRIGQITRALKGE
;
A
#
# COMPACT_ATOMS: atom_id res chain seq x y z
N MET A 1 3.29 0.07 6.24
CA MET A 1 3.34 0.42 4.80
C MET A 1 2.46 -0.48 3.93
N ARG A 2 2.79 -1.77 3.72
CA ARG A 2 2.03 -2.64 2.79
C ARG A 2 0.55 -2.82 3.14
N GLY A 3 0.23 -3.08 4.41
CA GLY A 3 -1.15 -3.15 4.88
C GLY A 3 -1.90 -1.81 4.77
N GLN A 4 -1.20 -0.69 4.94
CA GLN A 4 -1.80 0.65 4.76
C GLN A 4 -2.10 0.93 3.29
N ARG A 5 -1.19 0.55 2.37
CA ARG A 5 -1.42 0.60 0.93
C ARG A 5 -2.60 -0.29 0.52
N MET A 6 -2.75 -1.47 1.13
CA MET A 6 -3.93 -2.34 0.89
C MET A 6 -5.23 -1.61 1.19
N GLY A 7 -5.29 -0.89 2.32
CA GLY A 7 -6.46 -0.10 2.68
C GLY A 7 -6.76 1.02 1.68
N VAL A 8 -5.72 1.70 1.17
CA VAL A 8 -5.87 2.76 0.16
C VAL A 8 -6.39 2.20 -1.16
N LEU A 9 -5.81 1.10 -1.66
CA LEU A 9 -6.25 0.43 -2.89
C LEU A 9 -7.68 -0.10 -2.76
N ALA A 10 -8.03 -0.69 -1.61
CA ALA A 10 -9.40 -1.12 -1.32
C ALA A 10 -10.39 0.06 -1.32
N SER A 11 -9.99 1.20 -0.75
CA SER A 11 -10.80 2.42 -0.76
C SER A 11 -11.00 2.96 -2.17
N ASN A 12 -9.98 2.94 -3.02
CA ASN A 12 -10.11 3.33 -4.43
C ASN A 12 -11.08 2.41 -5.17
N ILE A 13 -10.92 1.07 -5.03
CA ILE A 13 -11.79 0.08 -5.68
C ILE A 13 -13.25 0.25 -5.25
N ALA A 14 -13.51 0.44 -3.96
CA ALA A 14 -14.86 0.66 -3.43
C ALA A 14 -15.51 1.94 -3.99
N ASN A 15 -14.70 2.93 -4.34
CA ASN A 15 -15.12 4.21 -4.89
C ASN A 15 -14.94 4.30 -6.43
N ALA A 16 -14.72 3.18 -7.11
CA ALA A 16 -14.57 3.16 -8.57
C ALA A 16 -15.85 3.59 -9.31
N SER A 17 -17.00 3.56 -8.65
CA SER A 17 -18.29 3.99 -9.21
C SER A 17 -18.83 5.26 -8.55
N THR A 18 -18.05 5.95 -7.72
CA THR A 18 -18.46 7.24 -7.14
C THR A 18 -18.00 8.40 -8.04
N PRO A 19 -18.93 9.27 -8.48
CA PRO A 19 -18.59 10.43 -9.30
C PRO A 19 -17.58 11.35 -8.60
N ASN A 20 -16.71 12.01 -9.36
CA ASN A 20 -15.68 12.95 -8.88
C ASN A 20 -14.62 12.37 -7.92
N PHE A 21 -14.55 11.05 -7.72
CA PHE A 21 -13.59 10.47 -6.79
C PHE A 21 -12.14 10.57 -7.28
N LYS A 22 -11.22 10.87 -6.35
CA LYS A 22 -9.78 11.03 -6.61
C LYS A 22 -8.97 9.88 -6.03
N ALA A 23 -8.41 9.04 -6.90
CA ALA A 23 -7.59 7.91 -6.51
C ALA A 23 -6.31 8.36 -5.79
N ARG A 24 -5.97 7.67 -4.71
CA ARG A 24 -4.75 7.93 -3.92
C ARG A 24 -3.84 6.71 -3.95
N ASP A 25 -2.55 6.91 -3.80
CA ASP A 25 -1.59 5.82 -3.57
C ASP A 25 -0.48 6.28 -2.61
N ILE A 26 0.24 5.31 -2.05
CA ILE A 26 1.41 5.54 -1.20
C ILE A 26 2.66 5.36 -2.05
N ASP A 27 3.42 6.43 -2.23
CA ASP A 27 4.73 6.38 -2.86
C ASP A 27 5.73 5.77 -1.86
N PHE A 28 6.06 4.49 -2.03
CA PHE A 28 6.94 3.76 -1.12
C PHE A 28 8.34 4.39 -1.01
N LYS A 29 8.86 4.97 -2.09
CA LYS A 29 10.19 5.59 -2.09
C LYS A 29 10.16 6.86 -1.24
N ALA A 30 9.14 7.69 -1.42
CA ALA A 30 8.92 8.86 -0.56
C ALA A 30 8.66 8.45 0.90
N ALA A 31 7.85 7.41 1.11
CA ALA A 31 7.52 6.92 2.45
C ALA A 31 8.75 6.38 3.20
N LEU A 32 9.67 5.71 2.49
CA LEU A 32 10.91 5.21 3.09
C LEU A 32 11.84 6.35 3.47
N GLY A 33 12.03 7.34 2.59
CA GLY A 33 12.81 8.53 2.90
C GLY A 33 12.22 9.36 4.04
N ALA A 34 10.89 9.44 4.13
CA ALA A 34 10.21 10.14 5.21
C ALA A 34 10.34 9.43 6.56
N VAL A 35 10.31 8.08 6.58
CA VAL A 35 10.60 7.30 7.80
C VAL A 35 12.04 7.47 8.25
N GLU A 36 12.99 7.54 7.32
CA GLU A 36 14.41 7.76 7.60
C GLU A 36 14.68 9.16 8.17
N GLN A 37 13.95 10.19 7.72
CA GLN A 37 14.13 11.58 8.16
C GLN A 37 13.29 11.98 9.38
N GLN A 38 12.05 11.48 9.52
CA GLN A 38 11.08 11.96 10.52
C GLN A 38 10.45 10.84 11.38
N GLY A 39 10.91 9.60 11.25
CA GLY A 39 10.34 8.46 11.98
C GLY A 39 8.93 8.10 11.51
N ALA A 40 8.16 7.39 12.35
CA ALA A 40 6.87 6.79 11.98
C ALA A 40 5.76 7.79 11.57
N GLY A 41 5.96 9.10 11.74
CA GLY A 41 5.02 10.16 11.31
C GLY A 41 5.06 10.48 9.81
N GLY A 42 6.13 10.12 9.09
CA GLY A 42 6.33 10.48 7.68
C GLY A 42 5.47 9.72 6.67
N VAL A 43 4.70 8.73 7.12
CA VAL A 43 3.90 7.87 6.22
C VAL A 43 2.68 8.60 5.66
N ALA A 44 2.07 9.48 6.44
CA ALA A 44 0.92 10.25 6.02
C ALA A 44 1.27 11.27 4.92
N ASP A 45 2.50 11.79 4.94
CA ASP A 45 3.03 12.72 3.93
C ASP A 45 3.31 12.03 2.58
N ALA A 46 3.44 10.70 2.58
CA ALA A 46 3.67 9.92 1.37
C ALA A 46 2.38 9.53 0.60
N LEU A 47 1.20 9.89 1.11
CA LEU A 47 -0.08 9.72 0.41
C LEU A 47 -0.21 10.78 -0.69
N LYS A 48 -0.14 10.34 -1.95
CA LYS A 48 -0.24 11.22 -3.12
C LYS A 48 -1.46 10.86 -3.96
N TYR A 49 -2.04 11.86 -4.63
CA TYR A 49 -3.04 11.59 -5.67
C TYR A 49 -2.36 10.96 -6.88
N ARG A 50 -3.02 9.96 -7.48
CA ARG A 50 -2.53 9.34 -8.70
C ARG A 50 -2.88 10.22 -9.90
N VAL A 51 -1.98 10.29 -10.89
CA VAL A 51 -2.28 10.90 -12.18
C VAL A 51 -3.03 9.86 -13.03
N PRO A 52 -4.32 10.07 -13.36
CA PRO A 52 -5.07 9.13 -14.18
C PRO A 52 -4.55 9.17 -15.62
N THR A 53 -4.40 7.99 -16.22
CA THR A 53 -4.05 7.89 -17.65
C THR A 53 -5.29 7.88 -18.52
N GLN A 54 -6.40 7.39 -17.98
CA GLN A 54 -7.72 7.42 -18.62
C GLN A 54 -8.78 7.91 -17.63
N PRO A 55 -9.00 9.24 -17.52
CA PRO A 55 -10.05 9.77 -16.67
C PRO A 55 -11.43 9.41 -17.21
N SER A 56 -12.33 9.01 -16.32
CA SER A 56 -13.73 8.75 -16.66
C SER A 56 -14.46 10.06 -16.98
N MET A 57 -15.54 9.96 -17.78
CA MET A 57 -16.36 11.12 -18.19
C MET A 57 -17.06 11.81 -17.00
N ASP A 58 -17.22 11.12 -15.88
CA ASP A 58 -17.83 11.60 -14.63
C ASP A 58 -16.84 12.29 -13.66
N GLY A 59 -15.59 12.53 -14.11
CA GLY A 59 -14.55 13.15 -13.28
C GLY A 59 -13.91 12.20 -12.25
N ASN A 60 -14.29 10.92 -12.26
CA ASN A 60 -13.62 9.89 -11.50
C ASN A 60 -12.24 9.59 -12.12
N THR A 61 -11.24 9.44 -11.26
CA THR A 61 -9.84 9.14 -11.63
C THR A 61 -9.42 7.73 -11.25
N VAL A 62 -10.35 6.95 -10.69
CA VAL A 62 -10.13 5.53 -10.38
C VAL A 62 -10.27 4.70 -11.64
N GLU A 63 -9.22 3.95 -11.94
CA GLU A 63 -9.21 2.97 -13.02
C GLU A 63 -9.36 1.57 -12.40
N LEU A 64 -10.57 1.00 -12.42
CA LEU A 64 -10.91 -0.22 -11.67
C LEU A 64 -9.98 -1.40 -11.97
N ALA A 65 -9.70 -1.68 -13.25
CA ALA A 65 -8.82 -2.79 -13.64
C ALA A 65 -7.39 -2.58 -13.09
N THR A 66 -6.85 -1.37 -13.25
CA THR A 66 -5.53 -0.99 -12.74
C THR A 66 -5.46 -1.13 -11.22
N GLU A 67 -6.49 -0.69 -10.49
CA GLU A 67 -6.55 -0.83 -9.03
C GLU A 67 -6.68 -2.28 -8.57
N GLN A 68 -7.46 -3.10 -9.26
CA GLN A 68 -7.59 -4.53 -8.95
C GLN A 68 -6.26 -5.27 -9.12
N THR A 69 -5.51 -4.99 -10.18
CA THR A 69 -4.16 -5.53 -10.39
C THR A 69 -3.22 -5.08 -9.27
N ALA A 70 -3.16 -3.78 -8.97
CA ALA A 70 -2.31 -3.26 -7.91
C ALA A 70 -2.67 -3.85 -6.53
N PHE A 71 -3.96 -4.08 -6.26
CA PHE A 71 -4.42 -4.71 -5.03
C PHE A 71 -3.96 -6.17 -4.93
N ALA A 72 -4.09 -6.93 -6.02
CA ALA A 72 -3.62 -8.32 -6.07
C ALA A 72 -2.09 -8.39 -5.85
N GLU A 73 -1.32 -7.53 -6.50
CA GLU A 73 0.13 -7.45 -6.32
C GLU A 73 0.52 -7.13 -4.87
N ASN A 74 -0.12 -6.14 -4.27
CA ASN A 74 0.18 -5.74 -2.89
C ASN A 74 -0.26 -6.81 -1.87
N ALA A 75 -1.33 -7.57 -2.16
CA ALA A 75 -1.76 -8.71 -1.36
C ALA A 75 -0.70 -9.82 -1.34
N VAL A 76 -0.18 -10.19 -2.52
CA VAL A 76 0.91 -11.18 -2.65
C VAL A 76 2.15 -10.70 -1.89
N GLN A 77 2.58 -9.45 -2.12
CA GLN A 77 3.76 -8.90 -1.44
C GLN A 77 3.59 -8.85 0.09
N TYR A 78 2.38 -8.53 0.56
CA TYR A 78 2.09 -8.52 1.99
C TYR A 78 2.20 -9.92 2.59
N GLN A 79 1.61 -10.93 1.93
CA GLN A 79 1.73 -12.33 2.36
C GLN A 79 3.20 -12.77 2.41
N THR A 80 3.99 -12.47 1.37
CA THR A 80 5.42 -12.77 1.35
C THR A 80 6.16 -12.09 2.49
N THR A 81 5.83 -10.83 2.79
CA THR A 81 6.44 -10.09 3.91
C THR A 81 6.14 -10.76 5.26
N LEU A 82 4.90 -11.22 5.47
CA LEU A 82 4.52 -11.93 6.68
C LEU A 82 5.25 -13.28 6.80
N SER A 83 5.42 -14.01 5.71
CA SER A 83 6.21 -15.24 5.68
C SER A 83 7.66 -14.99 6.11
N PHE A 84 8.30 -13.93 5.59
CA PHE A 84 9.64 -13.54 6.02
C PHE A 84 9.70 -13.14 7.50
N LEU A 85 8.71 -12.37 7.98
CA LEU A 85 8.65 -11.95 9.38
C LEU A 85 8.50 -13.14 10.33
N ASN A 86 7.61 -14.08 10.00
CA ASN A 86 7.42 -15.32 10.76
C ASN A 86 8.69 -16.16 10.79
N GLY A 87 9.39 -16.28 9.66
CA GLY A 87 10.69 -16.97 9.59
C GLY A 87 11.73 -16.33 10.49
N ARG A 88 11.88 -14.99 10.45
CA ARG A 88 12.82 -14.25 11.30
C ARG A 88 12.49 -14.37 12.78
N ILE A 89 11.21 -14.23 13.16
CA ILE A 89 10.77 -14.42 14.54
C ILE A 89 11.07 -15.84 15.01
N GLY A 90 10.82 -16.85 14.17
CA GLY A 90 11.17 -18.23 14.48
C GLY A 90 12.66 -18.42 14.79
N GLN A 91 13.55 -17.82 13.99
CA GLN A 91 15.01 -17.88 14.24
C GLN A 91 15.40 -17.17 15.55
N ILE A 92 14.84 -16.00 15.83
CA ILE A 92 15.11 -15.25 17.08
C ILE A 92 14.62 -16.05 18.29
N THR A 93 13.40 -16.60 18.22
CA THR A 93 12.82 -17.40 19.30
C THR A 93 13.65 -18.66 19.56
N ARG A 94 14.16 -19.32 18.52
CA ARG A 94 15.06 -20.48 18.66
C ARG A 94 16.37 -20.09 19.35
N ALA A 95 17.01 -19.01 18.89
CA ALA A 95 18.24 -18.50 19.50
C ALA A 95 18.06 -18.07 20.97
N LEU A 96 16.91 -17.49 21.32
CA LEU A 96 16.59 -17.11 22.71
C LEU A 96 16.32 -18.33 23.60
N LYS A 97 15.76 -19.41 23.03
CA LYS A 97 15.44 -20.64 23.76
C LYS A 97 16.67 -21.56 23.96
N GLY A 98 17.79 -21.26 23.31
CA GLY A 98 19.07 -21.96 23.50
C GLY A 98 19.23 -23.25 22.71
N GLU A 99 18.45 -23.42 21.64
CA GLU A 99 18.65 -24.48 20.63
C GLU A 99 19.37 -23.94 19.39
#